data_AF-A0A8J6RIL5-F1
#
_entry.id   AF-A0A8J6RIL5-F1
#
_cell.length_a   1.000
_cell.length_b   1.000
_cell.length_c   1.000
_cell.angle_alpha   90.00
_cell.angle_beta   90.00
_cell.angle_gamma   90.00
#
_symmetry.space_group_name_H-M   'P 1'
#
loop_
_entity.id
_entity.type
_entity.pdbx_description
1 polymer ?
#
loop_
_entity_poly.entity_id
_entity_poly.type
_entity_poly.pdbx_seq_one_letter_code
_entity_poly.pdbx_strand_id
1 'polypeptide(L)' 'MSLYFATAATAGEAGAGSSLVLVYVVGFIAAVTLGSVAWYNSKRPAGWENKEKPDFVPTVDAEEGKEV' A
#
# COMPACT_ATOMS: atom_id res chain seq x y z
N MET A 1 -35.91 -10.29 -22.67
CA MET A 1 -35.44 -9.27 -21.71
C MET A 1 -34.74 -9.85 -20.47
N SER A 2 -35.05 -11.08 -20.00
CA SER A 2 -34.44 -11.66 -18.79
C SER A 2 -33.04 -12.28 -19.01
N LEU A 3 -32.71 -12.71 -20.23
CA LEU A 3 -31.41 -13.31 -20.57
C LEU A 3 -30.24 -12.30 -20.56
N TYR A 4 -30.48 -11.04 -20.92
CA TYR A 4 -29.44 -10.01 -20.96
C TYR A 4 -28.94 -9.62 -19.57
N PHE A 5 -29.83 -9.65 -18.56
CA PHE A 5 -29.46 -9.37 -17.18
C PHE A 5 -28.64 -10.50 -16.54
N ALA A 6 -28.95 -11.76 -16.87
CA ALA A 6 -28.18 -12.90 -16.38
C ALA A 6 -26.75 -12.91 -16.95
N THR A 7 -26.58 -12.67 -18.25
CA THR A 7 -25.25 -12.56 -18.89
C THR A 7 -24.40 -11.44 -18.30
N ALA A 8 -24.98 -10.26 -18.05
CA ALA A 8 -24.27 -9.13 -17.46
C ALA A 8 -23.81 -9.40 -16.01
N ALA A 9 -24.62 -10.13 -15.21
CA ALA A 9 -24.27 -10.51 -13.84
C ALA A 9 -23.06 -11.48 -13.81
N THR A 10 -23.08 -12.54 -14.62
CA THR A 10 -21.95 -13.50 -14.69
C THR A 10 -20.65 -12.88 -15.24
N ALA A 11 -20.75 -11.90 -16.15
CA ALA A 11 -19.57 -11.17 -16.63
C ALA A 11 -18.94 -10.26 -15.56
N GLY A 12 -19.79 -9.67 -14.69
CA GLY A 12 -19.35 -8.91 -13.52
C GLY A 12 -18.64 -9.79 -12.48
N GLU A 13 -19.13 -11.01 -12.24
CA GLU A 13 -18.54 -11.93 -11.26
C GLU A 13 -17.16 -12.48 -11.69
N ALA A 14 -16.94 -12.72 -12.98
CA ALA A 14 -15.65 -13.19 -13.50
C ALA A 14 -14.52 -12.14 -13.38
N GLY A 15 -14.86 -10.85 -13.46
CA GLY A 15 -13.92 -9.74 -13.28
C GLY A 15 -13.81 -9.21 -11.85
N ALA A 16 -14.87 -9.32 -11.04
CA ALA A 16 -14.90 -8.79 -9.67
C ALA A 16 -13.93 -9.53 -8.74
N GLY A 17 -13.81 -10.85 -8.85
CA GLY A 17 -12.90 -11.62 -8.01
C GLY A 17 -11.42 -11.26 -8.24
N SER A 18 -11.00 -11.18 -9.50
CA SER A 18 -9.60 -10.91 -9.86
C SER A 18 -9.20 -9.45 -9.65
N SER A 19 -10.08 -8.50 -9.93
CA SER A 19 -9.82 -7.07 -9.72
C SER A 19 -9.72 -6.70 -8.23
N LEU A 20 -10.59 -7.25 -7.37
CA LEU A 20 -10.51 -7.04 -5.93
C LEU A 20 -9.22 -7.62 -5.35
N VAL A 21 -8.85 -8.85 -5.74
CA VAL A 21 -7.57 -9.46 -5.32
C VAL A 21 -6.39 -8.60 -5.76
N LEU A 22 -6.41 -8.06 -6.97
CA LEU A 22 -5.35 -7.19 -7.48
C LEU A 22 -5.23 -5.90 -6.66
N VAL A 23 -6.35 -5.22 -6.36
CA VAL A 23 -6.35 -4.03 -5.50
C VAL A 23 -5.82 -4.36 -4.10
N TYR A 24 -6.21 -5.49 -3.52
CA TYR A 24 -5.70 -5.91 -2.22
C TYR A 24 -4.19 -6.16 -2.24
N VAL A 25 -3.66 -6.83 -3.27
CA VAL A 25 -2.21 -7.09 -3.37
C VAL A 25 -1.44 -5.78 -3.54
N VAL A 26 -1.87 -4.91 -4.47
CA VAL A 26 -1.19 -3.63 -4.71
C VAL A 26 -1.29 -2.73 -3.48
N GLY A 27 -2.46 -2.64 -2.87
CA GLY A 27 -2.70 -1.87 -1.65
C GLY A 27 -1.88 -2.39 -0.46
N PHE A 28 -1.77 -3.71 -0.32
CA PHE A 28 -0.92 -4.33 0.71
C PHE A 28 0.56 -4.02 0.49
N ILE A 29 1.05 -4.12 -0.75
CA ILE A 29 2.43 -3.75 -1.09
C ILE A 29 2.67 -2.27 -0.77
N ALA A 30 1.76 -1.38 -1.17
CA ALA A 30 1.83 0.04 -0.84
C ALA A 30 1.85 0.28 0.68
N ALA A 31 0.99 -0.41 1.44
CA ALA A 31 0.92 -0.27 2.90
C ALA A 31 2.21 -0.75 3.59
N VAL A 32 2.76 -1.90 3.18
CA VAL A 32 3.99 -2.45 3.77
C VAL A 32 5.19 -1.55 3.42
N THR A 33 5.29 -1.11 2.17
CA THR A 33 6.39 -0.24 1.73
C THR A 33 6.36 1.11 2.43
N LEU A 34 5.25 1.85 2.32
CA LEU A 34 5.11 3.16 2.95
C LEU A 34 5.17 3.08 4.49
N GLY A 35 4.54 2.07 5.08
CA GLY A 35 4.57 1.84 6.53
C GLY A 35 5.99 1.55 7.04
N SER A 36 6.76 0.74 6.31
CA SER A 36 8.17 0.48 6.67
C SER A 36 9.02 1.74 6.58
N VAL A 37 8.88 2.51 5.49
CA VAL A 37 9.60 3.78 5.32
C VAL A 37 9.25 4.76 6.45
N ALA A 38 7.97 4.91 6.77
CA ALA A 38 7.52 5.78 7.85
C ALA A 38 8.04 5.33 9.22
N TRP A 39 8.05 4.02 9.49
CA TRP A 39 8.53 3.48 10.76
C TRP A 39 10.03 3.74 10.97
N TYR A 40 10.84 3.51 9.93
CA TYR A 40 12.29 3.73 9.99
C TYR A 40 12.70 5.21 10.03
N ASN A 41 11.85 6.12 9.53
CA ASN A 41 12.04 7.57 9.67
C ASN A 41 11.40 8.15 10.94
N SER A 42 10.67 7.33 11.70
CA SER A 42 10.09 7.73 12.99
C SER A 42 11.13 7.74 14.11
N LYS A 43 10.73 8.26 15.28
CA LYS A 43 11.55 8.21 16.49
C LYS A 43 11.85 6.76 16.88
N ARG A 44 13.12 6.47 17.13
CA ARG A 44 13.56 5.13 17.56
C ARG A 44 12.95 4.79 18.93
N PRO A 45 12.46 3.56 19.14
CA PRO A 45 12.00 3.12 20.46
C PRO A 45 13.17 3.03 21.45
N ALA A 46 12.87 3.01 22.75
CA ALA A 46 13.90 2.92 23.79
C ALA A 46 14.76 1.65 23.64
N GLY A 47 16.08 1.77 23.79
CA GLY A 47 17.03 0.66 23.61
C GLY A 47 17.48 0.41 22.17
N TRP A 48 17.00 1.22 21.21
CA TRP A 48 17.42 1.18 19.80
C TRP A 48 18.29 2.38 19.39
N GLU A 49 18.83 3.13 20.35
CA GLU A 49 19.67 4.31 20.05
C GLU A 49 20.88 3.94 19.18
N ASN A 50 21.49 2.78 19.41
CA ASN A 50 22.68 2.30 18.69
C ASN A 50 22.38 1.52 17.40
N LYS A 51 21.11 1.40 16.99
CA LYS A 51 20.74 0.67 15.76
C LYS A 51 20.53 1.65 14.62
N GLU A 52 21.28 1.46 13.54
CA GLU A 52 21.13 2.24 12.31
C GLU A 52 19.95 1.75 11.46
N LYS A 53 19.39 2.69 10.70
CA LYS A 53 18.39 2.41 9.67
C LYS A 53 19.06 1.65 8.52
N PRO A 54 18.41 0.66 7.89
CA PRO A 54 18.95 -0.01 6.71
C PRO A 54 19.18 0.97 5.54
N ASP A 55 20.26 0.77 4.77
CA ASP A 55 20.68 1.68 3.69
C ASP A 55 19.66 1.85 2.55
N PHE A 56 18.81 0.85 2.34
CA PHE A 56 17.80 0.86 1.28
C PHE A 56 16.57 1.72 1.61
N VAL A 57 16.44 2.21 2.86
CA VAL A 57 15.29 2.98 3.28
C VAL A 57 15.56 4.47 3.03
N PRO A 58 14.80 5.14 2.14
CA PRO A 58 14.98 6.57 1.90
C PRO A 58 14.75 7.38 3.18
N THR A 59 15.47 8.49 3.33
CA THR A 59 15.18 9.48 4.36
C THR A 59 14.05 10.38 3.87
N VAL A 60 13.07 10.64 4.72
CA VAL A 60 11.91 11.47 4.37
C VAL A 60 11.85 12.63 5.37
N ASP A 61 12.16 13.84 4.90
CA ASP A 61 12.05 15.07 5.69
C ASP A 61 10.64 15.67 5.52
N ALA A 62 9.97 15.94 6.64
CA ALA A 62 8.60 16.45 6.63
C ALA A 62 8.48 17.88 6.06
N GLU A 63 9.60 18.60 5.95
CA GLU A 63 9.67 19.98 5.44
C GLU A 63 9.85 20.01 3.90
N GLU A 64 10.36 18.94 3.30
CA GLU A 64 10.68 18.86 1.86
C GLU A 64 9.41 18.72 0.98
N GLY A 65 8.30 18.27 1.56
CA GLY A 65 6.99 18.20 0.90
C GLY A 65 6.16 19.48 1.00
N LYS A 66 6.73 20.58 1.51
CA LYS A 66 6.02 21.84 1.84
C LYS A 66 6.44 23.02 0.96
N GLU A 67 6.89 22.75 -0.27
CA GLU A 67 6.93 23.74 -1.35
C GLU A 67 5.71 23.54 -2.28
N VAL A 68 4.55 24.08 -1.86
CA VAL A 68 3.55 24.87 -2.61
C VAL A 68 2.34 25.17 -1.72
#